data_AF-A0A7W4ER29-F1
#
_entry.id   AF-A0A7W4ER29-F1
#
_cell.length_a   1.000
_cell.length_b   1.000
_cell.length_c   1.000
_cell.angle_alpha   90.00
_cell.angle_beta   90.00
_cell.angle_gamma   90.00
#
_symmetry.space_group_name_H-M   'P 1'
#
loop_
_entity.id
_entity.type
_entity.pdbx_description
1 polymer ?
#
loop_
_entity_poly.entity_id
_entity_poly.type
_entity_poly.pdbx_seq_one_letter_code
_entity_poly.pdbx_strand_id
1 'polypeptide(L)' 'MVWVKSVNTFFYESSCGSGTIAASAITGSSNIIQPTGQTIQAEISQDSISLDSDMEIIR' A
#
# COMPACT_ATOMS: atom_id res chain seq x y z
N MET A 1 0.61 -7.21 5.57
CA MET A 1 1.51 -8.17 6.24
C MET A 1 2.77 -8.27 5.43
N VAL A 2 3.93 -8.10 6.06
CA VAL A 2 5.24 -8.24 5.42
C VAL A 2 6.06 -9.26 6.21
N TRP A 3 6.72 -10.19 5.53
CA TRP A 3 7.68 -11.09 6.16
C TRP A 3 9.10 -10.61 5.89
N VAL A 4 9.89 -10.43 6.95
CA VAL A 4 11.28 -9.99 6.86
C VAL A 4 12.19 -11.16 7.16
N LYS A 5 12.84 -11.69 6.12
CA LYS A 5 13.68 -12.89 6.20
C LYS A 5 14.85 -12.76 7.18
N SER A 6 15.53 -11.61 7.24
CA SER A 6 16.71 -11.42 8.10
C SER A 6 16.41 -11.56 9.60
N VAL A 7 15.17 -11.29 10.00
CA VAL A 7 14.70 -11.43 11.40
C VAL A 7 13.60 -12.50 11.54
N ASN A 8 13.36 -13.28 10.48
CA ASN A 8 12.32 -14.32 10.39
C ASN A 8 10.99 -13.93 11.07
N THR A 9 10.49 -12.73 10.83
CA THR A 9 9.33 -12.18 11.55
C THR A 9 8.30 -11.60 10.59
N PHE A 10 7.03 -11.74 10.95
CA PHE A 10 5.90 -11.11 10.27
C PHE A 10 5.55 -9.78 10.94
N PHE A 11 5.33 -8.77 10.12
CA PHE A 11 4.85 -7.46 10.53
C PHE A 11 3.45 -7.23 9.96
N TYR A 12 2.52 -6.87 10.84
CA TYR A 12 1.15 -6.50 10.48
C TYR A 12 1.07 -4.98 10.38
N GLU A 13 1.42 -4.47 9.22
CA GLU A 13 1.37 -3.04 8.93
C GLU A 13 -0.08 -2.55 8.87
N SER A 14 -0.34 -1.38 9.46
CA SER A 14 -1.64 -0.71 9.39
C SER A 14 -1.91 -0.11 8.00
N SER A 15 -0.85 0.20 7.25
CA SER A 15 -0.87 0.73 5.89
C SER A 15 0.39 0.28 5.13
N CYS A 16 0.28 -0.07 3.85
CA CYS A 16 1.40 -0.58 3.05
C CYS A 16 1.32 -0.09 1.59
N GLY A 17 2.24 0.81 1.21
CA GLY A 17 2.31 1.35 -0.15
C GLY A 17 2.63 0.29 -1.22
N SER A 18 3.67 -0.53 -1.00
CA SER A 18 4.01 -1.60 -1.94
C SER A 18 2.93 -2.68 -2.04
N GLY A 19 2.25 -2.99 -0.93
CA GLY A 19 1.09 -3.87 -0.92
C GLY A 19 -0.07 -3.32 -1.75
N THR A 20 -0.30 -2.00 -1.69
CA THR A 20 -1.29 -1.30 -2.53
C THR A 20 -0.96 -1.44 -4.01
N ILE A 21 0.29 -1.21 -4.42
CA ILE A 21 0.74 -1.39 -5.81
C ILE A 21 0.46 -2.82 -6.28
N ALA A 22 0.88 -3.83 -5.50
CA ALA A 22 0.70 -5.23 -5.87
C ALA A 22 -0.79 -5.62 -5.97
N ALA A 23 -1.62 -5.17 -5.01
CA ALA A 23 -3.05 -5.42 -5.04
C ALA A 23 -3.71 -4.73 -6.24
N SER A 24 -3.34 -3.49 -6.55
CA SER A 24 -3.85 -2.74 -7.71
C SER A 24 -3.51 -3.44 -9.02
N ALA A 25 -2.26 -3.88 -9.19
CA ALA A 25 -1.81 -4.58 -10.40
C ALA A 25 -2.58 -5.89 -10.66
N ILE A 26 -2.94 -6.63 -9.60
CA ILE A 26 -3.62 -7.93 -9.72
C ILE A 26 -5.14 -7.77 -9.86
N THR A 27 -5.72 -6.80 -9.16
CA THR A 27 -7.18 -6.62 -9.11
C THR A 27 -7.70 -5.65 -10.17
N GLY A 28 -6.85 -4.79 -10.71
CA GLY A 28 -7.25 -3.67 -11.56
C GLY A 28 -7.92 -2.51 -10.79
N SER A 29 -8.03 -2.58 -9.46
CA SER A 29 -8.57 -1.49 -8.65
C SER A 29 -7.50 -0.44 -8.40
N SER A 30 -7.80 0.83 -8.68
CA SER A 30 -6.93 1.93 -8.29
C SER A 30 -7.07 2.29 -6.81
N ASN A 31 -8.20 1.99 -6.16
CA ASN A 31 -8.45 2.34 -4.77
C ASN A 31 -8.30 1.11 -3.87
N ILE A 32 -7.31 1.13 -2.97
CA ILE A 32 -7.06 0.03 -2.04
C ILE A 32 -7.27 0.51 -0.60
N ILE A 33 -8.30 -0.03 0.04
CA ILE A 33 -8.61 0.23 1.45
C ILE A 33 -7.59 -0.50 2.33
N GLN A 34 -6.90 0.27 3.18
CA GLN A 34 -5.95 -0.24 4.15
C GLN A 34 -6.65 -0.70 5.43
N PRO A 35 -5.99 -1.49 6.30
CA PRO A 35 -6.53 -1.86 7.61
C PRO A 35 -6.96 -0.67 8.48
N THR A 36 -6.36 0.52 8.31
CA THR A 36 -6.81 1.75 8.97
C THR A 36 -8.19 2.24 8.54
N GLY A 37 -8.77 1.68 7.47
CA GLY A 37 -9.97 2.17 6.80
C GLY A 37 -9.71 3.31 5.81
N GLN A 38 -8.49 3.85 5.78
CA GLN A 38 -8.07 4.87 4.82
C GLN A 38 -7.77 4.23 3.45
N THR A 39 -7.92 5.01 2.39
CA THR A 39 -7.62 4.55 1.02
C THR A 39 -6.24 5.04 0.60
N ILE A 40 -5.48 4.18 -0.06
CA ILE A 40 -4.36 4.59 -0.91
C ILE A 40 -4.81 4.40 -2.36
N GLN A 41 -4.67 5.45 -3.17
CA GLN A 41 -4.88 5.37 -4.61
C GLN A 41 -3.58 4.99 -5.29
N ALA A 42 -3.62 3.98 -6.15
CA ALA A 42 -2.52 3.53 -6.99
C ALA A 42 -2.88 3.72 -8.47
N GLU A 43 -2.01 4.40 -9.20
CA GLU A 43 -2.10 4.48 -10.66
C GLU A 43 -0.86 3.84 -11.27
N ILE A 44 -1.09 2.85 -12.12
CA ILE A 44 -0.04 2.06 -12.76
C ILE A 44 -0.11 2.35 -14.26
N SER A 45 0.93 2.98 -14.79
CA SER A 45 1.14 3.18 -16.22
C SER A 45 2.25 2.26 -16.73
N GLN A 46 2.55 2.31 -18.03
CA GLN A 46 3.65 1.53 -18.61
C GLN A 46 5.02 1.94 -18.06
N ASP A 47 5.20 3.23 -17.74
CA ASP A 47 6.50 3.80 -17.40
C ASP A 47 6.61 4.26 -15.94
N SER A 48 5.49 4.32 -15.22
CA SER A 48 5.44 4.89 -13.88
C SER A 48 4.39 4.24 -12.99
N ILE A 49 4.63 4.35 -11.67
CA ILE A 49 3.66 4.00 -10.63
C ILE A 49 3.58 5.20 -9.70
N SER A 50 2.38 5.68 -9.43
CA SER A 50 2.11 6.73 -8.44
C SER A 50 1.22 6.19 -7.33
N LEU A 51 1.48 6.67 -6.11
CA LEU A 51 0.66 6.45 -4.93
C LEU A 51 0.21 7.81 -4.39
N ASP A 52 -1.07 7.92 -4.09
CA ASP A 52 -1.66 9.09 -3.45
C ASP A 52 -2.43 8.66 -2.19
N SER A 53 -2.32 9.44 -1.13
CA SER A 53 -2.96 9.16 0.16
C SER A 53 -3.03 10.39 1.05
N ASP A 54 -4.10 10.50 1.83
CA ASP A 54 -4.21 11.49 2.89
C ASP A 54 -3.19 11.25 4.02
N MET A 55 -2.63 12.36 4.53
CA MET A 55 -1.65 12.34 5.63
C MET A 55 -2.09 13.27 6.75
N GLU A 56 -2.11 12.75 7.97
CA GLU A 56 -2.34 13.55 9.17
C GLU A 56 -1.05 14.26 9.59
N ILE A 57 -1.12 15.57 9.83
CA ILE A 57 -0.01 16.35 10.40
C ILE A 57 -0.14 16.34 11.93
N ILE A 58 0.79 15.66 12.59
CA ILE A 58 0.86 15.66 14.05
C ILE A 58 1.73 16.85 14.51
N ARG A 59 1.20 17.69 15.40
CA ARG A 59 1.86 18.87 16.01
C ARG A 59 2.27 18.60 17.45
#